data_AF-A0A1I7YB18-F1
#
_entry.id   AF-A0A1I7YB18-F1
#
_cell.length_a   1.000
_cell.length_b   1.000
_cell.length_c   1.000
_cell.angle_alpha   90.00
_cell.angle_beta   90.00
_cell.angle_gamma   90.00
#
_symmetry.space_group_name_H-M   'P 1'
#
loop_
_entity.id
_entity.type
_entity.pdbx_description
1 polymer ?
#
loop_
_entity_poly.entity_id
_entity_poly.type
_entity_poly.pdbx_seq_one_letter_code
_entity_poly.pdbx_strand_id
1 'polypeptide(L)'
;DEPFEQEQLNRYLQRMLEDDAARADWGRNGLAFADTADLYSMPQHAADRLWAGRDAFDAVEALQGEVYRELEGRRTLRTEVEGNGYFVKIHRGIGWGEIFKNLFTAKLPVLGAGQEWQAIQ
;
A
#
# COMPACT_ATOMS: atom_id res chain seq x y z
N ASP A 1 -20.71 9.85 4.43
CA ASP A 1 -20.10 10.71 5.47
C ASP A 1 -18.60 10.74 5.25
N GLU A 2 -18.06 11.92 4.95
CA GLU A 2 -16.63 12.12 4.80
C GLU A 2 -16.01 12.15 6.20
N PRO A 3 -15.03 11.27 6.53
CA PRO A 3 -14.49 11.18 7.89
C PRO A 3 -13.54 12.34 8.25
N PHE A 4 -13.35 13.30 7.36
CA PHE A 4 -12.40 14.40 7.50
C PHE A 4 -13.08 15.75 7.31
N GLU A 5 -12.75 16.72 8.17
CA GLU A 5 -13.24 18.10 8.06
C GLU A 5 -12.32 18.93 7.15
N GLN A 6 -12.71 19.14 5.90
CA GLN A 6 -11.89 19.85 4.92
C GLN A 6 -11.43 21.25 5.38
N GLU A 7 -12.30 22.01 6.05
CA GLU A 7 -11.96 23.33 6.60
C GLU A 7 -10.91 23.25 7.71
N GLN A 8 -10.92 22.18 8.50
CA GLN A 8 -9.92 21.95 9.53
C GLN A 8 -8.56 21.63 8.89
N LEU A 9 -8.53 20.76 7.88
CA LEU A 9 -7.33 20.44 7.12
C LEU A 9 -6.72 21.68 6.45
N ASN A 10 -7.55 22.52 5.83
CA ASN A 10 -7.10 23.77 5.21
C ASN A 10 -6.42 24.70 6.21
N ARG A 11 -7.00 24.87 7.41
CA ARG A 11 -6.40 25.67 8.49
C ARG A 11 -5.08 25.11 8.97
N TYR A 12 -4.97 23.78 9.10
CA TYR A 12 -3.69 23.15 9.46
C TYR A 12 -2.63 23.38 8.39
N LEU A 13 -2.97 23.18 7.12
CA LEU A 13 -2.03 23.39 6.02
C LEU A 13 -1.55 24.84 5.97
N GLN A 14 -2.46 25.81 6.07
CA GLN A 14 -2.10 27.23 6.09
C GLN A 14 -1.10 27.53 7.23
N ARG A 15 -1.40 27.06 8.45
CA ARG A 15 -0.49 27.22 9.60
C ARG A 15 0.88 26.57 9.35
N MET A 16 0.92 25.39 8.73
CA MET A 16 2.16 24.70 8.40
C MET A 16 3.01 25.47 7.38
N LEU A 17 2.36 26.16 6.44
CA LEU A 17 3.04 26.92 5.41
C LEU A 17 3.51 28.29 5.91
N GLU A 18 2.77 28.94 6.80
CA GLU A 18 3.11 30.26 7.34
C GLU A 18 4.22 30.23 8.42
N ASP A 19 4.43 29.09 9.09
CA ASP A 19 5.42 28.94 10.15
C ASP A 19 6.72 28.28 9.63
N ASP A 20 7.65 29.11 9.13
CA ASP A 20 8.95 28.65 8.62
C ASP A 20 9.79 27.91 9.68
N ALA A 21 9.72 28.34 10.94
CA ALA A 21 10.50 27.76 12.03
C ALA A 21 9.98 26.37 12.39
N ALA A 22 8.66 26.23 12.58
CA ALA A 22 8.05 24.92 12.82
C ALA A 22 8.28 23.97 11.66
N ARG A 23 8.23 24.45 10.41
CA ARG A 23 8.52 23.64 9.22
C ARG A 23 9.96 23.17 9.16
N ALA A 24 10.93 24.00 9.55
CA ALA A 24 12.32 23.58 9.69
C ALA A 24 12.49 22.51 10.78
N ASP A 25 11.78 22.64 11.90
CA ASP A 25 11.81 21.67 13.00
C ASP A 25 11.20 20.33 12.59
N TRP A 26 10.05 20.34 11.90
CA TRP A 26 9.45 19.13 11.33
C TRP A 26 10.37 18.45 10.32
N GLY A 27 11.05 19.22 9.47
CA GLY A 27 12.04 18.69 8.53
C GLY A 27 13.19 17.97 9.24
N ARG A 28 13.76 18.59 10.29
CA ARG A 28 14.82 17.95 11.09
C ARG A 28 14.32 16.69 11.80
N ASN A 29 13.11 16.71 12.35
CA ASN A 29 12.52 15.53 12.99
C ASN A 29 12.27 14.41 11.98
N GLY A 30 11.80 14.73 10.78
CA GLY A 30 11.61 13.77 9.70
C GLY A 30 12.91 13.10 9.25
N LEU A 31 13.99 13.88 9.11
CA LEU A 31 15.31 13.35 8.79
C LEU A 31 15.86 12.50 9.94
N ALA A 32 15.78 12.96 11.18
CA ALA A 32 16.23 12.19 12.35
C ALA A 32 15.46 10.86 12.50
N PHE A 33 14.16 10.87 12.20
CA PHE A 33 13.37 9.64 12.15
C PHE A 33 13.82 8.73 11.00
N ALA A 34 14.04 9.27 9.79
CA ALA A 34 14.50 8.48 8.64
C ALA A 34 15.90 7.89 8.83
N ASP A 35 16.78 8.58 9.57
CA ASP A 35 18.14 8.09 9.88
C ASP A 35 18.13 6.94 10.89
N THR A 36 17.08 6.83 11.71
CA THR A 36 16.98 5.84 12.79
C THR A 36 16.01 4.71 12.48
N ALA A 37 14.98 4.98 11.69
CA ALA A 37 14.03 3.99 11.22
C ALA A 37 14.53 3.37 9.92
N ASP A 38 14.64 2.04 9.89
CA ASP A 38 14.95 1.29 8.67
C ASP A 38 13.72 1.20 7.73
N LEU A 39 13.19 2.36 7.32
CA LEU A 39 11.94 2.43 6.55
C LEU A 39 12.08 1.75 5.18
N TYR A 40 13.26 1.83 4.57
CA TYR A 40 13.50 1.34 3.22
C TYR A 40 13.76 -0.16 3.14
N SER A 41 14.38 -0.77 4.16
CA SER A 41 14.65 -2.21 4.18
C SER A 41 13.56 -3.00 4.91
N MET A 42 12.68 -2.34 5.68
CA MET A 42 11.53 -2.95 6.33
C MET A 42 10.68 -3.86 5.43
N PRO A 43 10.30 -3.46 4.19
CA PRO A 43 9.56 -4.34 3.29
C PRO A 43 10.36 -5.58 2.87
N GLN A 44 11.65 -5.43 2.62
CA GLN A 44 12.53 -6.54 2.28
C GLN A 44 12.67 -7.51 3.46
N HIS A 45 12.84 -6.99 4.68
CA HIS A 45 12.87 -7.81 5.90
C HIS A 45 11.55 -8.55 6.12
N ALA A 46 10.41 -7.89 5.95
CA ALA A 46 9.11 -8.56 6.02
C ALA A 46 9.00 -9.66 4.97
N ALA A 47 9.42 -9.39 3.74
CA ALA A 47 9.41 -10.36 2.64
C ALA A 47 10.27 -11.60 2.94
N ASP A 48 11.52 -11.38 3.34
CA ASP A 48 12.46 -12.43 3.70
C ASP A 48 11.94 -13.29 4.86
N ARG A 49 11.16 -12.72 5.78
CA ARG A 49 10.60 -13.48 6.92
C ARG A 49 9.30 -14.19 6.59
N LEU A 50 8.42 -13.54 5.83
CA LEU A 50 7.08 -14.06 5.54
C LEU A 50 7.09 -15.15 4.48
N TRP A 51 7.99 -15.07 3.50
CA TRP A 51 7.97 -15.98 2.35
C TRP A 51 9.35 -16.45 1.88
N ALA A 52 10.39 -16.42 2.72
CA ALA A 52 11.67 -17.05 2.37
C ALA A 52 11.51 -18.52 1.97
N GLY A 53 11.86 -18.82 0.72
CA GLY A 53 11.80 -20.17 0.15
C GLY A 53 10.39 -20.72 -0.05
N ARG A 54 9.35 -19.87 0.02
CA ARG A 54 7.95 -20.24 -0.25
C ARG A 54 7.43 -19.43 -1.43
N ASP A 55 6.34 -19.90 -2.03
CA ASP A 55 5.60 -19.06 -2.97
C ASP A 55 5.01 -17.86 -2.21
N ALA A 56 5.28 -16.65 -2.72
CA ALA A 56 4.87 -15.43 -2.06
C ALA A 56 3.35 -15.24 -2.06
N PHE A 57 2.65 -15.71 -3.12
CA PHE A 57 1.20 -15.60 -3.19
C PHE A 57 0.54 -16.53 -2.18
N ASP A 58 0.97 -17.79 -2.11
CA ASP A 58 0.45 -18.75 -1.13
C ASP A 58 0.71 -18.28 0.32
N ALA A 59 1.90 -17.74 0.59
CA ALA A 59 2.25 -17.23 1.91
C ALA A 59 1.40 -16.00 2.30
N VAL A 60 1.18 -15.08 1.36
CA VAL A 60 0.36 -13.86 1.57
C VAL A 60 -1.12 -14.21 1.80
N GLU A 61 -1.63 -15.23 1.13
CA GLU A 61 -2.99 -15.73 1.30
C GLU A 61 -3.23 -16.23 2.73
N ALA A 62 -2.25 -16.96 3.28
CA ALA A 62 -2.28 -17.52 4.63
C ALA A 62 -2.02 -16.51 5.76
N LEU A 63 -1.67 -15.25 5.45
CA LEU A 63 -1.38 -14.23 6.45
C LEU A 63 -2.58 -13.96 7.36
N GLN A 64 -2.31 -13.96 8.67
CA GLN A 64 -3.27 -13.64 9.71
C GLN A 64 -2.96 -12.26 10.31
N GLY A 65 -4.01 -11.62 10.82
CA GLY A 65 -3.92 -10.29 11.38
C GLY A 65 -5.28 -9.60 11.46
N GLU A 66 -5.27 -8.36 11.93
CA GLU A 66 -6.45 -7.52 11.97
C GLU A 66 -6.81 -7.04 10.56
N VAL A 67 -8.02 -7.33 10.09
CA VAL A 67 -8.48 -6.94 8.75
C VAL A 67 -9.15 -5.57 8.82
N TYR A 68 -8.62 -4.61 8.07
CA TYR A 68 -9.12 -3.24 8.01
C TYR A 68 -10.09 -3.02 6.85
N ARG A 69 -9.90 -3.77 5.75
CA ARG A 69 -10.76 -3.69 4.57
C ARG A 69 -10.75 -5.00 3.81
N GLU A 70 -11.93 -5.48 3.46
CA GLU A 70 -12.11 -6.65 2.62
C GLU A 70 -13.21 -6.38 1.59
N LEU A 71 -12.86 -6.52 0.32
CA LEU A 71 -13.74 -6.42 -0.84
C LEU A 71 -13.44 -7.59 -1.78
N GLU A 72 -14.29 -7.79 -2.79
CA GLU A 72 -14.06 -8.82 -3.80
C GLU A 72 -12.65 -8.67 -4.43
N GLY A 73 -11.81 -9.69 -4.23
CA GLY A 73 -10.44 -9.71 -4.70
C GLY A 73 -9.46 -8.75 -4.01
N ARG A 74 -9.86 -8.01 -2.96
CA ARG A 74 -8.97 -7.05 -2.28
C ARG A 74 -9.04 -7.20 -0.76
N ARG A 75 -7.89 -7.31 -0.10
CA ARG A 75 -7.79 -7.42 1.36
C ARG A 75 -6.69 -6.50 1.89
N THR A 76 -6.95 -5.74 2.95
CA THR A 76 -5.93 -4.98 3.69
C THR A 76 -5.96 -5.42 5.14
N LEU A 77 -4.83 -5.90 5.64
CA LEU A 77 -4.70 -6.37 7.02
C LEU A 77 -3.41 -5.85 7.67
N ARG A 78 -3.39 -5.78 9.00
CA ARG A 78 -2.20 -5.54 9.80
C ARG A 78 -1.72 -6.86 10.39
N THR A 79 -0.48 -7.23 10.13
CA THR A 79 0.19 -8.40 10.70
C THR A 79 1.40 -7.95 11.51
N GLU A 80 1.94 -8.83 12.34
CA GLU A 80 3.16 -8.57 13.11
C GLU A 80 4.21 -9.62 12.79
N VAL A 81 5.42 -9.17 12.49
CA VAL A 81 6.57 -10.03 12.18
C VAL A 81 7.72 -9.58 13.07
N GLU A 82 8.19 -10.48 13.95
CA GLU A 82 9.30 -10.21 14.88
C GLU A 82 9.10 -8.93 15.73
N GLY A 83 7.85 -8.68 16.15
CA GLY A 83 7.50 -7.50 16.97
C GLY A 83 7.29 -6.21 16.17
N ASN A 84 7.50 -6.23 14.85
CA ASN A 84 7.23 -5.09 13.97
C ASN A 84 5.86 -5.26 13.29
N GLY A 85 5.07 -4.18 13.28
CA GLY A 85 3.76 -4.18 12.61
C GLY A 85 3.87 -3.82 11.14
N TYR A 86 3.20 -4.60 10.28
CA TYR A 86 3.17 -4.39 8.83
C TYR A 86 1.73 -4.34 8.32
N PHE A 87 1.45 -3.38 7.44
CA PHE A 87 0.21 -3.37 6.67
C PHE A 87 0.42 -4.07 5.33
N VAL A 88 -0.36 -5.11 5.08
CA VAL A 88 -0.31 -5.89 3.85
C VAL A 88 -1.57 -5.62 3.03
N LYS A 89 -1.37 -5.18 1.78
CA LYS A 89 -2.44 -4.92 0.80
C LYS A 89 -2.39 -5.97 -0.30
N ILE A 90 -3.44 -6.77 -0.38
CA ILE A 90 -3.57 -7.90 -1.30
C ILE A 90 -4.56 -7.52 -2.40
N HIS A 91 -4.16 -7.69 -3.65
CA HIS A 91 -5.00 -7.50 -4.83
C HIS A 91 -4.94 -8.77 -5.68
N ARG A 92 -6.08 -9.44 -5.84
CA ARG A 92 -6.23 -10.66 -6.66
C ARG A 92 -6.63 -10.29 -8.08
N GLY A 93 -6.19 -11.10 -9.03
CA GLY A 93 -6.61 -10.99 -10.43
C GLY A 93 -8.07 -11.37 -10.64
N ILE A 94 -8.59 -11.03 -11.82
CA ILE A 94 -9.90 -11.48 -12.28
C ILE A 94 -9.82 -12.99 -12.57
N GLY A 95 -10.61 -13.80 -11.86
CA GLY A 95 -10.52 -15.27 -11.97
C GLY A 95 -10.88 -15.82 -13.35
N TRP A 96 -10.70 -17.13 -13.55
CA TRP A 96 -10.91 -17.80 -14.84
C TRP A 96 -12.28 -17.54 -15.49
N GLY A 97 -13.36 -17.46 -14.70
CA GLY A 97 -14.70 -17.17 -15.23
C GLY A 97 -14.78 -15.81 -15.93
N GLU A 98 -14.18 -14.77 -15.35
CA GLU A 98 -14.15 -13.43 -15.94
C GLU A 98 -13.19 -13.37 -17.15
N ILE A 99 -12.09 -14.13 -17.11
CA ILE A 99 -11.18 -14.29 -18.26
C ILE A 99 -11.94 -14.87 -19.46
N PHE A 100 -12.63 -16.00 -19.29
CA PHE A 100 -13.40 -16.62 -20.38
C PHE A 100 -14.49 -15.70 -20.91
N LYS A 101 -15.25 -15.06 -20.02
CA LYS A 101 -16.30 -14.08 -20.40
C LYS A 101 -15.74 -12.92 -21.23
N ASN A 102 -14.58 -12.38 -20.84
CA ASN A 102 -13.93 -11.29 -21.57
C ASN A 102 -13.47 -11.75 -22.95
N LEU A 103 -12.86 -12.94 -23.06
CA LEU A 103 -12.45 -13.50 -24.35
C LEU A 103 -13.64 -13.74 -25.29
N PHE A 104 -14.78 -14.26 -24.79
CA PHE A 104 -16.02 -14.39 -25.57
C PHE A 104 -16.61 -13.04 -26.02
N THR A 105 -16.28 -11.96 -25.31
CA THR A 105 -16.65 -10.58 -25.66
C THR A 105 -15.53 -9.86 -26.42
N ALA A 106 -14.54 -10.60 -26.95
CA ALA A 106 -13.37 -10.08 -27.66
C ALA A 106 -12.53 -9.05 -26.88
N LYS A 107 -12.55 -9.10 -25.55
CA LYS A 107 -11.70 -8.30 -24.67
C LYS A 107 -10.48 -9.11 -24.23
N LEU A 108 -9.29 -8.64 -24.62
CA LEU A 108 -8.04 -9.25 -24.22
C LEU A 108 -7.67 -8.90 -22.77
N PRO A 109 -7.00 -9.81 -22.04
CA PRO A 109 -6.52 -9.52 -20.70
C PRO A 109 -5.42 -8.46 -20.73
N VAL A 110 -5.41 -7.60 -19.70
CA VAL A 110 -4.29 -6.69 -19.43
C VAL A 110 -3.24 -7.47 -18.66
N LEU A 111 -2.06 -7.64 -19.25
CA LEU A 111 -0.97 -8.46 -18.71
C LEU A 111 0.12 -7.64 -18.00
N GLY A 112 -0.02 -6.30 -17.97
CA GLY A 112 0.93 -5.40 -17.33
C GLY A 112 0.61 -3.93 -17.59
N ALA A 113 1.54 -3.05 -17.22
CA ALA A 113 1.36 -1.60 -17.26
C ALA A 113 1.52 -0.97 -18.67
N GLY A 114 1.45 -1.76 -19.75
CA GLY A 114 1.69 -1.25 -21.11
C GLY A 114 0.68 -0.19 -21.55
N GLN A 115 -0.58 -0.35 -21.16
CA GLN A 115 -1.63 0.65 -21.40
C GLN A 115 -1.37 1.95 -20.62
N GLU A 116 -0.86 1.85 -19.39
CA GLU A 116 -0.50 3.02 -18.56
C GLU A 116 0.68 3.78 -19.16
N TRP A 117 1.72 3.07 -19.63
CA TRP A 117 2.86 3.69 -20.30
C TRP A 117 2.43 4.41 -21.59
N GLN A 118 1.59 3.78 -22.42
CA GLN A 118 1.05 4.41 -23.62
C GLN A 118 0.18 5.63 -23.32
N ALA A 119 -0.51 5.68 -22.18
CA ALA A 119 -1.34 6.80 -21.78
C ALA A 119 -0.53 8.03 -21.31
N ILE A 120 0.76 7.84 -20.96
CA ILE A 120 1.68 8.90 -20.56
C ILE A 120 2.51 9.43 -21.74
N GLN A 121 2.57 8.71 -22.86
CA GLN A 121 3.16 9.16 -24.12
C GLN A 121 2.22 10.12 -24.86
#